data_AF-A0A1Y3L491-F1
#
_entry.id   AF-A0A1Y3L491-F1
#
_cell.length_a   1.000
_cell.length_b   1.000
_cell.length_c   1.000
_cell.angle_alpha   90.00
_cell.angle_beta   90.00
_cell.angle_gamma   90.00
#
_symmetry.space_group_name_H-M   'P 1'
#
loop_
_entity.id
_entity.type
_entity.pdbx_description
1 polymer ?
#
loop_
_entity_poly.entity_id
_entity_poly.type
_entity_poly.pdbx_seq_one_letter_code
_entity_poly.pdbx_strand_id
1 'polypeptide(L)'
;MQMKKIRALRQFSHYHAGNFSQGESRKVSDSTAEALVGMGLAVYVDAPQAADQQQDQQQDQQQDQQQDQQQDQQQDQQQDQQQDQQQDQQQDQQQEEAPATEAKAGKKK
;
A
#
# COMPACT_ATOMS: atom_id res chain seq x y z
N MET A 1 29.14 12.70 -22.40
CA MET A 1 27.98 12.02 -21.78
C MET A 1 28.07 10.54 -22.11
N GLN A 2 28.25 9.68 -21.11
CA GLN A 2 28.24 8.23 -21.35
C GLN A 2 26.79 7.76 -21.46
N MET A 3 26.53 6.88 -22.43
CA MET A 3 25.22 6.28 -22.65
C MET A 3 25.28 4.83 -22.15
N LYS A 4 24.46 4.49 -21.15
CA LYS A 4 24.37 3.13 -20.61
C LYS A 4 23.16 2.41 -21.20
N LYS A 5 23.30 1.11 -21.43
CA LYS A 5 22.21 0.26 -21.93
C LYS A 5 21.48 -0.37 -20.75
N ILE A 6 20.19 -0.08 -20.65
CA ILE A 6 19.30 -0.66 -19.64
C ILE A 6 18.21 -1.48 -20.30
N ARG A 7 17.67 -2.45 -19.56
CA ARG A 7 16.46 -3.21 -19.90
C ARG A 7 15.38 -2.92 -18.86
N ALA A 8 14.21 -2.46 -19.29
CA ALA A 8 13.09 -2.22 -18.40
C ALA A 8 12.55 -3.53 -17.79
N LEU A 9 12.30 -3.54 -16.48
CA LEU A 9 11.72 -4.69 -15.76
C LEU A 9 10.19 -4.69 -15.79
N ARG A 10 9.57 -3.51 -15.88
CA ARG A 10 8.12 -3.30 -15.97
C ARG A 10 7.80 -2.13 -16.90
N GLN A 11 6.54 -2.00 -17.30
CA GLN A 11 6.10 -0.84 -18.07
C GLN A 11 6.10 0.42 -17.19
N PHE A 12 6.71 1.51 -17.65
CA PHE A 12 6.66 2.81 -16.96
C PHE A 12 6.80 3.97 -17.94
N SER A 13 6.35 5.15 -17.51
CA SER A 13 6.47 6.40 -18.27
C SER A 13 7.50 7.31 -17.59
N HIS A 14 8.51 7.77 -18.33
CA HIS A 14 9.50 8.72 -17.83
C HIS A 14 9.36 10.07 -18.54
N TYR A 15 9.29 11.15 -17.76
CA TYR A 15 8.95 12.50 -18.24
C TYR A 15 9.84 12.99 -19.40
N HIS A 16 11.11 12.56 -19.43
CA HIS A 16 12.08 12.94 -20.46
C HIS A 16 12.44 11.82 -21.45
N ALA A 17 12.15 10.56 -21.12
CA ALA A 17 12.63 9.40 -21.89
C ALA A 17 11.49 8.60 -22.55
N GLY A 18 10.26 9.08 -22.42
CA GLY A 18 9.07 8.50 -23.03
C GLY A 18 8.55 7.29 -22.26
N ASN A 19 7.71 6.50 -22.92
CA ASN A 19 7.21 5.24 -22.38
C ASN A 19 8.20 4.11 -22.65
N PHE A 20 8.42 3.27 -21.64
CA PHE A 20 9.21 2.05 -21.72
C PHE A 20 8.30 0.84 -21.57
N SER A 21 8.39 -0.09 -22.52
CA SER A 21 7.71 -1.38 -22.42
C SER A 21 8.52 -2.35 -21.54
N GLN A 22 7.85 -3.31 -20.90
CA GLN A 22 8.53 -4.37 -20.16
C GLN A 22 9.49 -5.15 -21.08
N GLY A 23 10.72 -5.37 -20.62
CA GLY A 23 11.76 -6.07 -21.39
C GLY A 23 12.43 -5.22 -22.47
N GLU A 24 11.99 -3.97 -22.69
CA GLU A 24 12.58 -3.09 -23.69
C GLU A 24 14.00 -2.68 -23.29
N SER A 25 14.94 -2.83 -24.22
CA SER A 25 16.33 -2.40 -24.01
C SER A 25 16.61 -1.10 -24.74
N ARG A 26 17.08 -0.07 -24.01
CA ARG A 26 17.36 1.26 -24.58
C ARG A 26 18.66 1.83 -24.01
N LYS A 27 19.34 2.63 -24.83
CA LYS A 27 20.48 3.43 -24.38
C LYS A 27 19.97 4.73 -23.79
N VAL A 28 20.32 4.99 -22.54
CA VAL A 28 19.94 6.21 -21.80
C VAL A 28 21.19 6.86 -21.21
N SER A 29 21.07 8.11 -20.76
CA SER A 29 22.18 8.78 -20.07
C SER A 29 22.50 8.05 -18.75
N ASP A 30 23.73 8.22 -18.27
CA ASP A 30 24.17 7.61 -17.02
C ASP A 30 23.24 7.90 -15.84
N SER A 31 22.93 9.19 -15.64
CA SER A 31 22.02 9.64 -14.58
C SER A 31 20.61 9.05 -14.71
N THR A 32 20.08 8.93 -15.93
CA THR A 32 18.78 8.27 -16.15
C THR A 32 18.89 6.76 -15.86
N ALA A 33 19.99 6.12 -16.23
CA ALA A 33 20.19 4.70 -15.96
C ALA A 33 20.26 4.41 -14.46
N GLU A 34 21.04 5.19 -13.71
CA GLU A 34 21.19 5.05 -12.26
C GLU A 34 19.86 5.26 -11.54
N ALA A 35 19.09 6.27 -11.93
CA ALA A 35 17.76 6.51 -11.34
C ALA A 35 16.78 5.37 -11.65
N LEU A 36 16.75 4.86 -12.89
CA LEU A 36 15.83 3.78 -13.27
C LEU A 36 16.21 2.45 -12.63
N VAL A 37 17.51 2.16 -12.50
CA VAL A 37 18.00 0.95 -11.84
C VAL A 37 17.80 1.04 -10.33
N GLY A 38 18.15 2.15 -9.69
CA GLY A 38 17.97 2.34 -8.24
C GLY A 38 16.51 2.42 -7.76
N MET A 39 15.54 2.51 -8.68
CA MET A 39 14.10 2.42 -8.39
C MET A 39 13.50 1.05 -8.73
N GLY A 40 14.32 0.06 -9.12
CA GLY A 40 13.86 -1.26 -9.56
C GLY A 40 13.01 -1.22 -10.85
N LEU A 41 13.15 -0.17 -11.67
CA LEU A 41 12.39 -0.03 -12.93
C LEU A 41 13.11 -0.67 -14.12
N ALA A 42 14.44 -0.75 -14.06
CA ALA A 42 15.27 -1.30 -15.12
C ALA A 42 16.53 -1.96 -14.56
N VAL A 43 17.23 -2.73 -15.39
CA VAL A 43 18.53 -3.35 -15.04
C VAL A 43 19.55 -3.03 -16.11
N TYR A 44 20.82 -2.92 -15.73
CA TYR A 44 21.92 -2.78 -16.68
C TYR A 44 22.08 -4.06 -17.52
N VAL A 45 22.18 -3.89 -18.83
CA VAL A 45 22.35 -5.03 -19.77
C VAL A 45 23.82 -5.46 -19.87
N ASP A 46 24.76 -4.53 -19.60
CA ASP A 46 26.21 -4.72 -19.76
C ASP A 46 27.00 -4.64 -18.44
N ALA A 47 26.33 -4.46 -17.28
CA ALA A 47 27.04 -4.40 -16.01
C ALA A 47 27.27 -5.81 -15.43
N PRO A 48 28.42 -6.07 -14.79
CA PRO A 48 28.65 -7.32 -14.09
C PRO A 48 27.63 -7.47 -12.94
N GLN A 49 26.82 -8.53 -13.01
CA GLN A 49 25.65 -8.84 -12.15
C GLN A 49 25.91 -8.93 -10.63
N ALA A 50 27.10 -8.63 -10.14
CA ALA A 50 27.55 -9.03 -8.80
C ALA A 50 27.19 -8.04 -7.68
N ALA A 51 26.83 -6.77 -7.97
CA ALA A 51 26.61 -5.76 -6.94
C ALA A 51 25.12 -5.43 -6.67
N ASP A 52 24.25 -5.53 -7.68
CA ASP A 52 22.84 -5.11 -7.58
C ASP A 52 21.95 -6.07 -6.77
N GLN A 53 22.28 -7.36 -6.71
CA GLN A 53 21.42 -8.37 -6.07
C GLN A 53 21.24 -8.15 -4.55
N GLN A 54 22.19 -7.49 -3.89
CA GLN A 54 22.10 -7.24 -2.45
C GLN A 54 21.26 -6.01 -2.08
N GLN A 55 21.16 -5.01 -2.97
CA GLN A 55 20.33 -3.83 -2.73
C GLN A 55 18.87 -4.07 -3.09
N ASP A 56 18.59 -4.75 -4.21
CA ASP A 56 17.23 -5.11 -4.62
C ASP A 56 16.53 -5.96 -3.55
N GLN A 57 17.20 -6.98 -3.01
CA GLN A 57 16.60 -7.84 -1.97
C GLN A 57 16.24 -7.09 -0.68
N GLN A 58 17.01 -6.06 -0.31
CA GLN A 58 16.72 -5.28 0.89
C GLN A 58 15.58 -4.28 0.67
N GLN A 59 15.46 -3.73 -0.55
CA GLN A 59 14.36 -2.83 -0.89
C GLN A 59 13.04 -3.59 -1.04
N ASP A 60 13.04 -4.73 -1.73
CA ASP A 60 11.85 -5.57 -1.89
C ASP A 60 11.31 -6.03 -0.52
N GLN A 61 12.18 -6.55 0.35
CA GLN A 61 11.75 -6.97 1.70
C GLN A 61 11.18 -5.84 2.55
N GLN A 62 11.71 -4.62 2.45
CA GLN A 62 11.18 -3.47 3.19
C GLN A 62 9.84 -2.99 2.64
N GLN A 63 9.61 -3.12 1.33
CA GLN A 63 8.37 -2.72 0.69
C GLN A 63 7.26 -3.73 0.99
N ASP A 64 7.56 -5.04 0.95
CA ASP A 64 6.64 -6.11 1.32
C ASP A 64 6.20 -5.98 2.78
N GLN A 65 7.14 -5.82 3.73
CA GLN A 65 6.82 -5.66 5.15
C GLN A 65 5.94 -4.44 5.44
N GLN A 66 6.17 -3.32 4.75
CA GLN A 66 5.32 -2.13 4.93
C GLN A 66 3.92 -2.33 4.37
N GLN A 67 3.77 -3.11 3.31
CA GLN A 67 2.47 -3.37 2.70
C GLN A 67 1.64 -4.34 3.55
N ASP A 68 2.25 -5.42 4.05
CA ASP A 68 1.63 -6.37 4.98
C ASP A 68 1.15 -5.66 6.26
N GLN A 69 2.03 -4.86 6.86
CA GLN A 69 1.72 -4.19 8.12
C GLN A 69 0.58 -3.14 7.97
N GLN A 70 0.48 -2.47 6.83
CA GLN A 70 -0.65 -1.59 6.54
C GLN A 70 -1.95 -2.35 6.30
N GLN A 71 -1.88 -3.56 5.74
CA GLN A 71 -3.06 -4.36 5.46
C GLN A 71 -3.64 -4.97 6.74
N ASP A 72 -2.80 -5.50 7.63
CA ASP A 72 -3.20 -6.00 8.94
C ASP A 72 -3.86 -4.88 9.77
N GLN A 73 -3.22 -3.72 9.84
CA GLN A 73 -3.70 -2.61 10.67
C GLN A 73 -5.06 -2.06 10.17
N GLN A 74 -5.32 -2.08 8.86
CA GLN A 74 -6.64 -1.75 8.33
C GLN A 74 -7.69 -2.81 8.62
N GLN A 75 -7.30 -4.09 8.66
CA GLN A 75 -8.21 -5.18 8.94
C GLN A 75 -8.66 -5.19 10.41
N ASP A 76 -7.71 -5.00 11.34
CA ASP A 76 -8.00 -4.87 12.77
C ASP A 76 -8.92 -3.68 13.04
N GLN A 77 -8.61 -2.52 12.46
CA GLN A 77 -9.40 -1.31 12.70
C GLN A 77 -10.84 -1.42 12.17
N GLN A 78 -11.05 -2.14 11.05
CA GLN A 78 -12.41 -2.43 10.57
C GLN A 78 -13.15 -3.43 11.46
N GLN A 79 -12.43 -4.38 12.06
CA GLN A 79 -13.04 -5.39 12.92
C GLN A 79 -13.47 -4.79 14.26
N ASP A 80 -12.63 -3.96 14.88
CA ASP A 80 -12.98 -3.21 16.10
C ASP A 80 -14.18 -2.30 15.87
N GLN A 81 -14.16 -1.52 14.78
CA GLN A 81 -15.24 -0.58 14.49
C GLN A 81 -16.59 -1.28 14.24
N GLN A 82 -16.60 -2.46 13.62
CA GLN A 82 -17.81 -3.26 13.49
C GLN A 82 -18.30 -3.84 14.83
N GLN A 83 -17.37 -4.18 15.72
CA GLN A 83 -17.71 -4.74 17.02
C GLN A 83 -18.31 -3.66 17.94
N ASP A 84 -17.72 -2.47 17.97
CA ASP A 84 -18.27 -1.31 18.68
C ASP A 84 -19.67 -0.95 18.16
N GLN A 85 -19.83 -0.86 16.84
CA GLN A 85 -21.11 -0.48 16.24
C GLN A 85 -22.21 -1.51 16.51
N GLN A 86 -21.89 -2.80 16.56
CA GLN A 86 -22.84 -3.84 16.98
C GLN A 86 -23.18 -3.75 18.47
N GLN A 87 -22.23 -3.33 19.31
CA GLN A 87 -22.42 -3.20 20.74
C GLN A 87 -23.33 -2.01 21.06
N ASP A 88 -23.10 -0.86 20.42
CA ASP A 88 -23.97 0.32 20.50
C ASP A 88 -25.40 -0.01 20.05
N GLN A 89 -25.56 -0.67 18.91
CA GLN A 89 -26.88 -1.00 18.37
C GLN A 89 -27.69 -1.96 19.27
N GLN A 90 -27.01 -2.88 19.97
CA GLN A 90 -27.63 -3.74 20.98
C GLN A 90 -27.98 -2.97 22.27
N GLN A 91 -27.23 -1.93 22.61
CA GLN A 91 -27.51 -1.07 23.76
C GLN A 91 -28.74 -0.18 23.50
N ASP A 92 -28.85 0.39 22.29
CA ASP A 92 -29.99 1.18 21.86
C ASP A 92 -31.28 0.34 21.84
N GLN A 93 -31.23 -0.88 21.28
CA GLN A 93 -32.39 -1.79 21.29
C GLN A 93 -32.86 -2.15 22.71
N GLN A 94 -31.94 -2.36 23.65
CA GLN A 94 -32.30 -2.62 25.05
C GLN A 94 -32.87 -1.39 25.76
N GLN A 95 -32.46 -0.17 25.38
CA GLN A 95 -33.04 1.06 25.90
C GLN A 95 -34.42 1.36 25.29
N GLU A 96 -34.65 1.01 24.01
CA GLU A 96 -35.98 1.10 23.39
C GLU A 96 -36.96 0.03 23.91
N GLU A 97 -36.49 -1.18 24.26
CA GLU A 97 -37.32 -2.22 24.88
C GLU A 97 -37.53 -2.03 26.39
N ALA A 98 -36.85 -1.07 27.03
CA ALA A 98 -37.15 -0.70 28.42
C ALA A 98 -38.55 -0.05 28.48
N PRO A 99 -39.49 -0.64 29.22
CA PRO A 99 -40.90 -0.35 29.02
C PRO A 99 -41.25 1.04 29.52
N ALA A 100 -42.08 1.74 28.74
CA ALA A 100 -42.87 2.90 29.14
C ALA A 100 -43.90 2.57 30.25
N THR A 101 -43.51 1.82 31.28
CA THR A 101 -44.34 1.42 32.41
C THR A 101 -43.75 1.91 33.72
N GLU A 102 -43.33 3.17 33.80
CA GLU A 102 -43.18 3.83 35.11
C GLU A 102 -43.68 5.29 35.14
N ALA A 103 -44.67 5.63 34.31
CA ALA A 103 -45.55 6.77 34.60
C ALA A 103 -46.65 6.33 35.58
N LYS A 104 -46.27 6.03 36.83
CA LYS A 104 -47.22 5.74 37.91
C LYS A 104 -48.11 6.95 38.20
N ALA A 105 -49.41 6.69 38.19
CA ALA A 105 -50.34 7.00 39.27
C ALA A 105 -50.16 8.37 39.96
N GLY A 106 -50.90 9.38 39.50
CA GLY A 106 -50.89 10.69 40.14
C GLY A 106 -52.08 11.59 39.82
N LYS A 107 -53.33 11.09 39.84
CA LYS A 107 -54.52 11.95 40.04
C LYS A 107 -55.78 11.15 40.38
N LYS A 108 -55.93 10.82 41.67
CA LYS A 108 -57.24 10.72 42.32
C LYS A 108 -57.35 11.86 43.32
N LYS A 109 -58.05 12.93 42.94
CA LYS A 109 -58.94 13.70 43.82
C LYS A 109 -59.74 14.68 43.00
#